data_AF-U2PVY3-F1
#
_entry.id   AF-U2PVY3-F1
#
_cell.length_a   1.000
_cell.length_b   1.000
_cell.length_c   1.000
_cell.angle_alpha   90.00
_cell.angle_beta   90.00
_cell.angle_gamma   90.00
#
_symmetry.space_group_name_H-M   'P 1'
#
loop_
_entity.id
_entity.type
_entity.pdbx_description
1 polymer ?
#
loop_
_entity_poly.entity_id
_entity_poly.type
_entity_poly.pdbx_seq_one_letter_code
_entity_poly.pdbx_strand_id
1 'polypeptide(L)'
;MKIIITMAGEGSRFKRIGIEKSKYEIIAKDKTLFEWSMLSLVDFFSEEFIFIVKKMDASYNFIKEKCKELGIRKFKLLEIEHRTEGQASTVMEAESLISLNDGIAIYNIDTYIKEYSLKLEDISKDDYGFIPVFETNGESKWSFTRLDENNYVTEITEKVPISIYGTIGFYYFKNFSDFKKIYENKKEEIKEKYKETYIAPMYSYLINEDKKIKAKILKSDEFIVLGTPEDIVEFDKDYLNKNM
;
A
#
# COMPACT_ATOMS: atom_id res chain seq x y z
N MET A 1 1.94 15.89 3.55
CA MET A 1 2.62 14.57 3.52
C MET A 1 2.89 14.19 2.06
N LYS A 2 3.60 13.09 1.79
CA LYS A 2 3.72 12.49 0.45
C LYS A 2 2.93 11.19 0.40
N ILE A 3 2.18 10.96 -0.66
CA ILE A 3 1.47 9.71 -0.90
C ILE A 3 2.29 8.87 -1.86
N ILE A 4 2.79 7.72 -1.43
CA ILE A 4 3.72 6.88 -2.18
C ILE A 4 2.99 5.62 -2.63
N ILE A 5 2.82 5.48 -3.93
CA ILE A 5 2.13 4.35 -4.54
C ILE A 5 3.18 3.42 -5.14
N THR A 6 3.35 2.26 -4.50
CA THR A 6 4.34 1.26 -4.92
C THR A 6 3.69 0.28 -5.89
N MET A 7 4.08 0.34 -7.17
CA MET A 7 3.50 -0.52 -8.21
C MET A 7 4.54 -1.16 -9.14
N ALA A 8 5.80 -1.21 -8.70
CA ALA A 8 6.89 -1.89 -9.40
C ALA A 8 6.92 -3.43 -9.19
N GLY A 9 5.82 -4.04 -8.76
CA GLY A 9 5.73 -5.50 -8.55
C GLY A 9 5.75 -6.29 -9.86
N GLU A 10 6.01 -7.62 -9.80
CA GLU A 10 6.00 -8.48 -11.01
C GLU A 10 4.61 -8.86 -11.52
N GLY A 11 3.57 -8.74 -10.69
CA GLY A 11 2.22 -9.21 -11.06
C GLY A 11 2.19 -10.70 -11.43
N SER A 12 3.13 -11.50 -10.92
CA SER A 12 3.40 -12.87 -11.40
C SER A 12 2.18 -13.80 -11.41
N ARG A 13 1.22 -13.59 -10.50
CA ARG A 13 -0.05 -14.35 -10.46
C ARG A 13 -0.87 -14.15 -11.74
N PHE A 14 -0.92 -12.92 -12.27
CA PHE A 14 -1.62 -12.57 -13.51
C PHE A 14 -0.85 -13.06 -14.74
N LYS A 15 0.48 -12.88 -14.77
CA LYS A 15 1.32 -13.38 -15.88
C LYS A 15 1.20 -14.89 -16.08
N ARG A 16 1.09 -15.67 -14.99
CA ARG A 16 0.92 -17.13 -15.07
C ARG A 16 -0.36 -17.59 -15.78
N ILE A 17 -1.37 -16.73 -15.86
CA ILE A 17 -2.62 -17.01 -16.57
C ILE A 17 -2.70 -16.29 -17.92
N GLY A 18 -1.57 -15.77 -18.43
CA GLY A 18 -1.48 -15.15 -19.76
C GLY A 18 -1.86 -13.67 -19.81
N ILE A 19 -2.04 -12.99 -18.66
CA ILE A 19 -2.27 -11.54 -18.63
C ILE A 19 -0.92 -10.84 -18.63
N GLU A 20 -0.57 -10.27 -19.79
CA GLU A 20 0.70 -9.55 -20.02
C GLU A 20 0.66 -8.08 -19.60
N LYS A 21 -0.53 -7.50 -19.43
CA LYS A 21 -0.68 -6.11 -18.97
C LYS A 21 -0.15 -5.95 -17.55
N SER A 22 0.34 -4.75 -17.25
CA SER A 22 0.66 -4.34 -15.88
C SER A 22 -0.57 -4.49 -14.98
N LYS A 23 -0.39 -4.90 -13.73
CA LYS A 23 -1.51 -5.16 -12.79
C LYS A 23 -2.48 -3.96 -12.71
N TYR A 24 -1.93 -2.76 -12.64
CA TYR A 24 -2.70 -1.53 -12.48
C TYR A 24 -3.51 -1.12 -13.73
N GLU A 25 -3.26 -1.73 -14.88
CA GLU A 25 -4.03 -1.54 -16.12
C GLU A 25 -5.18 -2.53 -16.29
N ILE A 26 -5.26 -3.56 -15.43
CA ILE A 26 -6.36 -4.54 -15.47
C ILE A 26 -7.67 -3.83 -15.16
N ILE A 27 -8.70 -4.10 -15.97
CA ILE A 27 -10.02 -3.48 -15.85
C ILE A 27 -10.98 -4.44 -15.13
N ALA A 28 -11.63 -3.97 -14.08
CA ALA A 28 -12.71 -4.65 -13.38
C ALA A 28 -13.84 -3.65 -13.13
N LYS A 29 -15.10 -4.02 -13.41
CA LYS A 29 -16.26 -3.11 -13.31
C LYS A 29 -16.01 -1.74 -13.99
N ASP A 30 -15.52 -1.81 -15.22
CA ASP A 30 -15.29 -0.65 -16.11
C ASP A 30 -14.29 0.39 -15.59
N LYS A 31 -13.48 0.03 -14.58
CA LYS A 31 -12.36 0.84 -14.08
C LYS A 31 -11.10 0.00 -13.96
N THR A 32 -9.96 0.64 -14.14
CA THR A 32 -8.65 0.03 -13.92
C THR A 32 -8.38 -0.19 -12.43
N LEU A 33 -7.51 -1.12 -12.06
CA LEU A 33 -7.12 -1.29 -10.66
C LEU A 33 -6.38 -0.06 -10.13
N PHE A 34 -5.72 0.69 -11.00
CA PHE A 34 -5.22 2.03 -10.69
C PHE A 34 -6.36 2.94 -10.20
N GLU A 35 -7.43 3.07 -10.98
CA GLU A 35 -8.59 3.89 -10.61
C GLU A 35 -9.22 3.42 -9.29
N TRP A 36 -9.47 2.12 -9.15
CA TRP A 36 -10.00 1.56 -7.90
C TRP A 36 -9.14 1.87 -6.69
N SER A 37 -7.82 1.69 -6.79
CA SER A 37 -6.91 1.97 -5.68
C SER A 37 -6.80 3.48 -5.39
N MET A 38 -6.88 4.34 -6.41
CA MET A 38 -6.82 5.78 -6.20
C MET A 38 -8.12 6.33 -5.61
N LEU A 39 -9.28 5.72 -5.89
CA LEU A 39 -10.54 6.07 -5.25
C LEU A 39 -10.51 5.84 -3.71
N SER A 40 -9.66 4.93 -3.22
CA SER A 40 -9.36 4.79 -1.79
C SER A 40 -8.84 6.06 -1.14
N LEU A 41 -8.25 6.96 -1.93
CA LEU A 41 -7.47 8.10 -1.48
C LEU A 41 -8.08 9.44 -1.91
N VAL A 42 -9.37 9.50 -2.23
CA VAL A 42 -10.05 10.73 -2.67
C VAL A 42 -9.81 11.90 -1.71
N ASP A 43 -9.86 11.65 -0.40
CA ASP A 43 -9.62 12.68 0.62
C ASP A 43 -8.16 13.19 0.66
N PHE A 44 -7.23 12.46 0.01
CA PHE A 44 -5.80 12.76 -0.03
C PHE A 44 -5.38 13.46 -1.34
N PHE A 45 -6.29 13.70 -2.30
CA PHE A 45 -5.95 14.25 -3.63
C PHE A 45 -5.33 15.65 -3.61
N SER A 46 -5.37 16.37 -2.49
CA SER A 46 -4.68 17.64 -2.29
C SER A 46 -3.17 17.50 -2.01
N GLU A 47 -2.74 16.33 -1.54
CA GLU A 47 -1.35 15.96 -1.27
C GLU A 47 -0.56 15.71 -2.56
N GLU A 48 0.76 15.60 -2.46
CA GLU A 48 1.60 15.21 -3.60
C GLU A 48 1.78 13.69 -3.64
N PHE A 49 1.46 13.09 -4.79
CA PHE A 49 1.61 11.66 -5.05
C PHE A 49 2.97 11.35 -5.68
N ILE A 50 3.56 10.22 -5.32
CA ILE A 50 4.76 9.67 -5.93
C ILE A 50 4.42 8.25 -6.38
N PHE A 51 4.34 8.07 -7.69
CA PHE A 51 4.06 6.81 -8.33
C PHE A 51 5.36 6.13 -8.71
N ILE A 52 5.62 4.92 -8.19
CA ILE A 52 6.86 4.18 -8.46
C ILE A 52 6.54 2.94 -9.32
N VAL A 53 6.99 2.98 -10.57
CA VAL A 53 6.71 1.98 -11.62
C VAL A 53 7.99 1.36 -12.14
N LYS A 54 7.88 0.24 -12.86
CA LYS A 54 8.96 -0.24 -13.71
C LYS A 54 9.02 0.54 -15.01
N LYS A 55 10.21 0.92 -15.43
CA LYS A 55 10.43 1.61 -16.71
C LYS A 55 9.92 0.80 -17.91
N MET A 56 10.04 -0.52 -17.85
CA MET A 56 9.58 -1.41 -18.93
C MET A 56 8.07 -1.37 -19.16
N ASP A 57 7.28 -0.95 -18.17
CA ASP A 57 5.83 -0.90 -18.28
C ASP A 57 5.35 0.33 -19.08
N ALA A 58 6.23 1.30 -19.37
CA ALA A 58 5.92 2.52 -20.14
C ALA A 58 4.66 3.29 -19.65
N SER A 59 4.44 3.30 -18.33
CA SER A 59 3.17 3.68 -17.70
C SER A 59 2.89 5.18 -17.63
N TYR A 60 3.81 6.03 -18.10
CA TYR A 60 3.73 7.48 -17.91
C TYR A 60 2.43 8.10 -18.46
N ASN A 61 2.10 7.79 -19.72
CA ASN A 61 0.90 8.34 -20.35
C ASN A 61 -0.38 7.83 -19.67
N PHE A 62 -0.43 6.54 -19.36
CA PHE A 62 -1.55 5.91 -18.65
C PHE A 62 -1.81 6.58 -17.29
N ILE A 63 -0.78 6.69 -16.45
CA ILE A 63 -0.90 7.29 -15.11
C ILE A 63 -1.29 8.76 -15.22
N LYS A 64 -0.68 9.51 -16.14
CA LYS A 64 -0.98 10.93 -16.34
C LYS A 64 -2.43 11.15 -16.76
N GLU A 65 -2.95 10.33 -17.66
CA GLU A 65 -4.34 10.38 -18.10
C GLU A 65 -5.29 10.04 -16.94
N LYS A 66 -5.05 8.93 -16.24
CA LYS A 66 -5.88 8.52 -15.10
C LYS A 66 -5.85 9.51 -13.94
N CYS A 67 -4.70 10.06 -13.60
CA CYS A 67 -4.60 11.14 -12.61
C CYS A 67 -5.43 12.36 -13.02
N LYS A 68 -5.39 12.75 -14.31
CA LYS A 68 -6.20 13.87 -14.82
C LYS A 68 -7.69 13.59 -14.71
N GLU A 69 -8.14 12.38 -15.07
CA GLU A 69 -9.55 11.96 -14.98
C GLU A 69 -10.05 11.95 -13.53
N LEU A 70 -9.24 11.45 -12.60
CA LEU A 70 -9.58 11.37 -11.17
C LEU A 70 -9.45 12.71 -10.44
N GLY A 71 -8.74 13.69 -11.00
CA GLY A 71 -8.48 14.98 -10.38
C GLY A 71 -7.25 15.02 -9.47
N ILE A 72 -6.32 14.07 -9.59
CA ILE A 72 -5.01 14.07 -8.92
C ILE A 72 -4.08 15.04 -9.66
N ARG A 73 -3.88 16.23 -9.08
CA ARG A 73 -3.16 17.33 -9.76
C ARG A 73 -1.67 17.41 -9.46
N LYS A 74 -1.24 16.89 -8.31
CA LYS A 74 0.15 16.95 -7.85
C LYS A 74 0.71 15.54 -7.79
N PHE A 75 1.49 15.17 -8.79
CA PHE A 75 2.19 13.89 -8.74
C PHE A 75 3.55 13.94 -9.42
N LYS A 76 4.41 13.03 -8.98
CA LYS A 76 5.66 12.65 -9.64
C LYS A 76 5.58 11.17 -10.01
N LEU A 77 6.27 10.81 -11.08
CA LEU A 77 6.40 9.43 -11.52
C LEU A 77 7.89 9.09 -11.52
N LEU A 78 8.23 8.00 -10.83
CA LEU A 78 9.57 7.46 -10.75
C LEU A 78 9.59 6.10 -11.44
N GLU A 79 10.38 5.99 -12.50
CA GLU A 79 10.60 4.74 -13.23
C GLU A 79 11.89 4.07 -12.75
N ILE A 80 11.78 2.81 -12.33
CA ILE A 80 12.94 2.00 -11.93
C ILE A 80 13.22 0.91 -12.96
N GLU A 81 14.50 0.60 -13.16
CA GLU A 81 14.97 -0.38 -14.15
C GLU A 81 15.30 -1.75 -13.55
N HIS A 82 15.24 -1.87 -12.22
CA HIS A 82 15.58 -3.07 -11.48
C HIS A 82 14.43 -3.54 -10.59
N ARG A 83 14.49 -4.82 -10.22
CA ARG A 83 13.62 -5.37 -9.19
C ARG A 83 14.15 -4.97 -7.82
N THR A 84 13.27 -4.44 -6.98
CA THR A 84 13.58 -4.15 -5.57
C THR A 84 13.35 -5.38 -4.70
N GLU A 85 13.90 -5.35 -3.49
CA GLU A 85 13.83 -6.46 -2.54
C GLU A 85 12.53 -6.50 -1.73
N GLY A 86 11.58 -5.61 -2.02
CA GLY A 86 10.32 -5.49 -1.32
C GLY A 86 9.75 -4.08 -1.41
N GLN A 87 8.55 -3.90 -0.85
CA GLN A 87 7.82 -2.63 -0.90
C GLN A 87 8.58 -1.51 -0.20
N ALA A 88 9.23 -1.80 0.94
CA ALA A 88 10.01 -0.79 1.65
C ALA A 88 11.24 -0.34 0.84
N SER A 89 11.88 -1.27 0.12
CA SER A 89 12.97 -0.94 -0.81
C SER A 89 12.47 -0.09 -1.98
N THR A 90 11.28 -0.37 -2.51
CA THR A 90 10.66 0.48 -3.55
C THR A 90 10.42 1.90 -3.06
N VAL A 91 9.99 2.10 -1.82
CA VAL A 91 9.81 3.46 -1.26
C VAL A 91 11.13 4.23 -1.22
N MET A 92 12.25 3.56 -0.89
CA MET A 92 13.57 4.20 -0.82
C MET A 92 14.11 4.68 -2.17
N GLU A 93 13.64 4.13 -3.30
CA GLU A 93 13.97 4.66 -4.63
C GLU A 93 13.51 6.13 -4.79
N ALA A 94 12.47 6.53 -4.05
CA ALA A 94 11.95 7.89 -4.06
C ALA A 94 12.61 8.84 -3.04
N GLU A 95 13.68 8.42 -2.36
CA GLU A 95 14.33 9.22 -1.29
C GLU A 95 14.62 10.66 -1.72
N SER A 96 15.16 10.86 -2.92
CA SER A 96 15.50 12.20 -3.45
C SER A 96 14.30 13.13 -3.65
N LEU A 97 13.07 12.61 -3.58
CA LEU A 97 11.83 13.34 -3.77
C LEU A 97 11.13 13.69 -2.45
N ILE A 98 11.66 13.23 -1.30
CA ILE A 98 11.00 13.28 0.01
C ILE A 98 11.92 13.96 1.02
N SER A 99 11.41 14.97 1.73
CA SER A 99 12.16 15.60 2.81
C SER A 99 12.17 14.71 4.05
N LEU A 100 13.25 14.70 4.82
CA LEU A 100 13.36 13.88 6.04
C LEU A 100 12.25 14.14 7.08
N ASN A 101 11.70 15.35 7.11
CA ASN A 101 10.61 15.75 8.01
C ASN A 101 9.21 15.61 7.38
N ASP A 102 9.11 15.17 6.12
CA ASP A 102 7.81 14.93 5.49
C ASP A 102 7.20 13.66 6.08
N GLY A 103 5.92 13.72 6.45
CA GLY A 103 5.13 12.50 6.65
C GLY A 103 4.92 11.79 5.33
N ILE A 104 4.87 10.46 5.36
CA ILE A 104 4.65 9.62 4.18
C ILE A 104 3.50 8.65 4.43
N ALA A 105 2.61 8.49 3.46
CA ALA A 105 1.62 7.43 3.42
C ALA A 105 1.92 6.53 2.24
N ILE A 106 2.12 5.24 2.49
CA ILE A 106 2.50 4.25 1.49
C ILE A 106 1.28 3.38 1.22
N TYR A 107 0.97 3.15 -0.06
CA TYR A 107 -0.16 2.33 -0.46
C TYR A 107 0.17 1.43 -1.65
N ASN A 108 -0.45 0.25 -1.65
CA ASN A 108 -0.40 -0.72 -2.73
C ASN A 108 -1.42 -0.37 -3.83
N ILE A 109 -1.32 -1.06 -4.97
CA ILE A 109 -2.14 -0.80 -6.18
C ILE A 109 -3.21 -1.87 -6.42
N ASP A 110 -3.45 -2.70 -5.42
CA ASP A 110 -4.34 -3.86 -5.48
C ASP A 110 -5.28 -3.97 -4.28
N THR A 111 -5.58 -2.83 -3.67
CA THR A 111 -6.66 -2.70 -2.68
C THR A 111 -7.50 -1.47 -3.04
N TYR A 112 -8.82 -1.62 -3.01
CA TYR A 112 -9.77 -0.52 -3.00
C TYR A 112 -10.36 -0.40 -1.60
N ILE A 113 -10.31 0.79 -1.01
CA ILE A 113 -11.04 1.17 0.19
C ILE A 113 -12.17 2.07 -0.29
N LYS A 114 -13.40 1.81 0.16
CA LYS A 114 -14.55 2.62 -0.20
C LYS A 114 -14.30 4.09 0.12
N GLU A 115 -14.66 4.97 -0.81
CA GLU A 115 -14.39 6.40 -0.76
C GLU A 115 -14.78 6.99 0.60
N TYR A 116 -13.91 7.81 1.17
CA TYR A 116 -14.08 8.45 2.48
C TYR A 116 -14.16 7.50 3.70
N SER A 117 -13.95 6.19 3.53
CA SER A 117 -13.74 5.27 4.66
C SER A 117 -12.34 5.44 5.26
N LEU A 118 -11.38 5.92 4.46
CA LEU A 118 -10.09 6.40 4.90
C LEU A 118 -9.99 7.92 4.63
N LYS A 119 -9.66 8.69 5.65
CA LYS A 119 -9.62 10.15 5.60
C LYS A 119 -8.34 10.71 6.21
N LEU A 120 -7.96 11.92 5.81
CA LEU A 120 -6.85 12.66 6.41
C LEU A 120 -7.06 12.90 7.90
N GLU A 121 -8.31 13.13 8.34
CA GLU A 121 -8.65 13.36 9.76
C GLU A 121 -8.41 12.13 10.65
N ASP A 122 -8.34 10.93 10.07
CA ASP A 122 -8.01 9.71 10.81
C ASP A 122 -6.53 9.69 11.25
N ILE A 123 -5.68 10.47 10.58
CA ILE A 123 -4.24 10.54 10.82
C ILE A 123 -3.94 11.67 11.80
N SER A 124 -3.76 11.31 13.06
CA SER A 124 -3.33 12.25 14.10
C SER A 124 -1.92 12.79 13.83
N LYS A 125 -1.72 14.09 14.09
CA LYS A 125 -0.39 14.72 14.03
C LYS A 125 0.50 14.33 15.20
N ASP A 126 -0.07 13.82 16.29
CA ASP A 126 0.66 13.44 17.50
C ASP A 126 1.21 12.01 17.41
N ASP A 127 0.53 11.14 16.67
CA ASP A 127 0.92 9.74 16.48
C ASP A 127 2.04 9.61 15.45
N TYR A 128 2.97 8.68 15.68
CA TYR A 128 4.14 8.45 14.83
C TYR A 128 3.83 7.60 13.61
N GLY A 129 2.70 6.91 13.62
CA GLY A 129 2.22 6.14 12.49
C GLY A 129 0.73 5.88 12.55
N PHE A 130 0.19 5.44 11.42
CA PHE A 130 -1.22 5.10 11.30
C PHE A 130 -1.41 3.92 10.33
N ILE A 131 -2.23 2.94 10.70
CA ILE A 131 -2.47 1.71 9.93
C ILE A 131 -3.97 1.36 9.96
N PRO A 132 -4.67 1.41 8.81
CA PRO A 132 -5.98 0.79 8.65
C PRO A 132 -5.87 -0.72 8.77
N VAL A 133 -6.75 -1.29 9.58
CA VAL A 133 -6.84 -2.73 9.85
C VAL A 133 -8.28 -3.21 9.68
N PHE A 134 -8.48 -4.51 9.61
CA PHE A 134 -9.80 -5.13 9.55
C PHE A 134 -9.80 -6.46 10.29
N GLU A 135 -10.97 -6.94 10.68
CA GLU A 135 -11.11 -8.28 11.23
C GLU A 135 -11.00 -9.35 10.13
N THR A 136 -10.02 -10.23 10.26
CA THR A 136 -9.75 -11.33 9.33
C THR A 136 -9.90 -12.69 10.02
N ASN A 137 -10.13 -13.73 9.22
CA ASN A 137 -10.23 -15.12 9.68
C ASN A 137 -8.86 -15.78 9.93
N GLY A 138 -7.79 -14.99 10.05
CA GLY A 138 -6.44 -15.51 10.34
C GLY A 138 -5.68 -16.05 9.13
N GLU A 139 -6.08 -15.70 7.90
CA GLU A 139 -5.35 -16.09 6.69
C GLU A 139 -3.91 -15.56 6.71
N SER A 140 -2.92 -16.42 6.49
CA SER A 140 -1.49 -16.07 6.56
C SER A 140 -0.99 -15.18 5.42
N LYS A 141 -1.88 -14.66 4.56
CA LYS A 141 -1.53 -13.72 3.48
C LYS A 141 -1.40 -12.27 3.97
N TRP A 142 -1.93 -11.96 5.16
CA TRP A 142 -1.94 -10.62 5.74
C TRP A 142 -0.75 -10.35 6.66
N SER A 143 -0.42 -9.08 6.87
CA SER A 143 0.28 -8.65 8.09
C SER A 143 -0.75 -8.50 9.21
N PHE A 144 -0.36 -8.79 10.45
CA PHE A 144 -1.26 -8.80 11.61
C PHE A 144 -0.82 -7.82 12.68
N THR A 145 -1.79 -7.23 13.39
CA THR A 145 -1.55 -6.26 14.47
C THR A 145 -2.27 -6.65 15.75
N ARG A 146 -1.64 -6.50 16.91
CA ARG A 146 -2.35 -6.50 18.20
C ARG A 146 -2.68 -5.05 18.56
N LEU A 147 -3.89 -4.82 19.04
CA LEU A 147 -4.35 -3.50 19.47
C LEU A 147 -4.59 -3.47 20.98
N ASP A 148 -4.37 -2.31 21.60
CA ASP A 148 -4.86 -2.02 22.95
C ASP A 148 -6.33 -1.53 22.94
N GLU A 149 -6.88 -1.22 24.12
CA GLU A 149 -8.25 -0.71 24.28
C GLU A 149 -8.52 0.64 23.60
N ASN A 150 -7.46 1.37 23.24
CA ASN A 150 -7.52 2.67 22.58
C ASN A 150 -7.18 2.57 21.09
N ASN A 151 -7.13 1.37 20.50
CA ASN A 151 -6.74 1.10 19.12
C ASN A 151 -5.32 1.57 18.78
N TYR A 152 -4.39 1.54 19.73
CA TYR A 152 -2.96 1.64 19.43
C TYR A 152 -2.37 0.27 19.15
N VAL A 153 -1.49 0.21 18.15
CA VAL A 153 -0.79 -1.02 17.78
C VAL A 153 0.27 -1.33 18.83
N THR A 154 0.14 -2.49 19.49
CA THR A 154 1.08 -2.99 20.51
C THR A 154 2.03 -4.06 19.98
N GLU A 155 1.66 -4.72 18.88
CA GLU A 155 2.48 -5.73 18.23
C GLU A 155 2.12 -5.77 16.74
N ILE A 156 3.09 -6.07 15.87
CA ILE A 156 2.87 -6.23 14.43
C ILE A 156 3.79 -7.31 13.86
N THR A 157 3.24 -8.16 13.00
CA THR A 157 3.95 -9.27 12.35
C THR A 157 3.55 -9.38 10.88
N GLU A 158 4.44 -9.92 10.06
CA GLU A 158 4.14 -10.24 8.66
C GLU A 158 3.80 -11.73 8.56
N LYS A 159 2.61 -12.06 8.01
CA LYS A 159 2.16 -13.44 7.70
C LYS A 159 2.05 -14.40 8.91
N VAL A 160 2.06 -13.88 10.13
CA VAL A 160 1.89 -14.66 11.36
C VAL A 160 0.64 -14.15 12.10
N PRO A 161 -0.43 -14.95 12.22
CA PRO A 161 -1.69 -14.52 12.83
C PRO A 161 -1.56 -14.42 14.35
N ILE A 162 -1.15 -13.25 14.84
CA ILE A 162 -1.02 -12.95 16.28
C ILE A 162 -2.32 -12.45 16.92
N SER A 163 -3.31 -12.10 16.09
CA SER A 163 -4.61 -11.52 16.46
C SER A 163 -5.62 -11.70 15.31
N ILE A 164 -6.82 -11.14 15.46
CA ILE A 164 -7.83 -11.05 14.40
C ILE A 164 -7.64 -9.84 13.47
N TYR A 165 -6.73 -8.90 13.77
CA TYR A 165 -6.61 -7.66 13.00
C TYR A 165 -5.52 -7.79 11.92
N GLY A 166 -5.95 -7.84 10.67
CA GLY A 166 -5.09 -7.81 9.50
C GLY A 166 -4.92 -6.39 8.96
N THR A 167 -3.78 -6.09 8.33
CA THR A 167 -3.56 -4.82 7.63
C THR A 167 -4.02 -4.92 6.16
N ILE A 168 -4.39 -3.79 5.56
CA ILE A 168 -4.87 -3.72 4.16
C ILE A 168 -3.90 -3.02 3.19
N GLY A 169 -2.64 -2.86 3.58
CA GLY A 169 -1.57 -2.34 2.71
C GLY A 169 -1.39 -0.81 2.71
N PHE A 170 -2.13 -0.07 3.55
CA PHE A 170 -1.91 1.35 3.80
C PHE A 170 -1.07 1.56 5.07
N TYR A 171 0.02 2.31 4.95
CA TYR A 171 0.98 2.53 6.03
C TYR A 171 1.40 3.99 6.08
N TYR A 172 1.06 4.71 7.14
CA TYR A 172 1.53 6.08 7.39
C TYR A 172 2.68 6.12 8.40
N PHE A 173 3.71 6.90 8.08
CA PHE A 173 4.81 7.30 8.98
C PHE A 173 4.80 8.82 9.12
N LYS A 174 4.90 9.32 10.36
CA LYS A 174 4.91 10.75 10.66
C LYS A 174 6.09 11.49 10.03
N ASN A 175 7.26 10.86 10.00
CA ASN A 175 8.46 11.40 9.36
C ASN A 175 9.13 10.35 8.49
N PHE A 176 9.59 10.76 7.31
CA PHE A 176 10.40 9.92 6.45
C PHE A 176 11.75 9.55 7.08
N SER A 177 12.31 10.40 7.95
CA SER A 177 13.54 10.10 8.69
C SER A 177 13.42 8.85 9.55
N ASP A 178 12.27 8.60 10.18
CA ASP A 178 12.01 7.37 10.94
C ASP A 178 11.98 6.15 10.02
N PHE A 179 11.26 6.24 8.89
CA PHE A 179 11.20 5.19 7.88
C PHE A 179 12.60 4.86 7.35
N LYS A 180 13.35 5.87 6.94
CA LYS A 180 14.71 5.74 6.39
C LYS A 180 15.66 5.11 7.40
N LYS A 181 15.68 5.62 8.65
CA LYS A 181 16.53 5.08 9.73
C LYS A 181 16.23 3.59 9.95
N ILE A 182 14.96 3.20 9.99
CA ILE A 182 14.58 1.79 10.17
C ILE A 182 15.04 0.97 8.98
N TYR A 183 14.77 1.43 7.76
CA TYR A 183 15.15 0.72 6.54
C TYR A 183 16.66 0.47 6.48
N GLU A 184 17.49 1.51 6.65
CA GLU A 184 18.95 1.41 6.56
C GLU A 184 19.53 0.45 7.60
N ASN A 185 18.96 0.42 8.80
CA ASN A 185 19.47 -0.42 9.90
C ASN A 185 18.92 -1.85 9.87
N LYS A 186 17.73 -2.07 9.31
CA LYS A 186 16.94 -3.29 9.52
C LYS A 186 16.52 -4.03 8.26
N LYS A 187 16.80 -3.51 7.06
CA LYS A 187 16.39 -4.16 5.80
C LYS A 187 16.86 -5.62 5.68
N GLU A 188 18.10 -5.92 6.02
CA GLU A 188 18.65 -7.28 5.90
C GLU A 188 17.96 -8.22 6.91
N GLU A 189 17.77 -7.78 8.16
CA GLU A 189 17.07 -8.55 9.21
C GLU A 189 15.62 -8.87 8.79
N ILE A 190 14.90 -7.88 8.27
CA ILE A 190 13.52 -8.05 7.76
C ILE A 190 13.51 -9.03 6.59
N LYS A 191 14.41 -8.85 5.63
CA LYS A 191 14.50 -9.68 4.42
C LYS A 191 14.89 -11.12 4.75
N GLU A 192 15.83 -11.36 5.66
CA GLU A 192 16.17 -12.72 6.10
C GLU A 192 14.97 -13.42 6.75
N LYS A 193 14.20 -12.70 7.56
CA LYS A 193 13.03 -13.24 8.26
C LYS A 193 11.85 -13.51 7.34
N TYR A 194 11.57 -12.62 6.38
CA TYR A 194 10.34 -12.66 5.59
C TYR A 194 10.55 -12.85 4.08
N LYS A 195 11.80 -13.00 3.63
CA LYS A 195 12.28 -13.13 2.23
C LYS A 195 12.18 -11.84 1.39
N GLU A 196 11.42 -10.85 1.84
CA GLU A 196 11.27 -9.54 1.22
C GLU A 196 11.31 -8.45 2.29
N THR A 197 11.72 -7.24 1.91
CA THR A 197 11.74 -6.07 2.79
C THR A 197 10.34 -5.45 2.86
N TYR A 198 9.48 -6.03 3.71
CA TYR A 198 8.12 -5.56 3.97
C TYR A 198 8.06 -4.31 4.87
N ILE A 199 6.99 -3.53 4.74
CA ILE A 199 6.76 -2.32 5.54
C ILE A 199 6.21 -2.66 6.93
N ALA A 200 5.26 -3.58 7.05
CA ALA A 200 4.61 -3.88 8.33
C ALA A 200 5.59 -4.20 9.48
N PRO A 201 6.63 -5.06 9.28
CA PRO A 201 7.63 -5.31 10.31
C PRO A 201 8.43 -4.08 10.77
N MET A 202 8.51 -3.02 9.96
CA MET A 202 9.22 -1.80 10.32
C MET A 202 8.58 -1.10 11.52
N TYR A 203 7.25 -1.24 11.69
CA TYR A 203 6.55 -0.64 12.82
C TYR A 203 6.93 -1.28 14.16
N SER A 204 7.40 -2.53 14.19
CA SER A 204 7.91 -3.14 15.42
C SER A 204 9.04 -2.32 16.05
N TYR A 205 9.88 -1.65 15.23
CA TYR A 205 10.95 -0.80 15.73
C TYR A 205 10.44 0.54 16.28
N LEU A 206 9.37 1.09 15.72
CA LEU A 206 8.69 2.27 16.29
C LEU A 206 8.05 1.93 17.65
N ILE A 207 7.35 0.80 17.72
CA ILE A 207 6.71 0.32 18.96
C ILE A 207 7.75 0.13 20.06
N ASN A 208 8.89 -0.49 19.75
CA ASN A 208 9.99 -0.70 20.70
C ASN A 208 10.67 0.60 21.16
N GLU A 209 10.48 1.72 20.44
CA GLU A 209 10.92 3.06 20.84
C GLU A 209 9.79 3.86 21.52
N ASP A 210 8.73 3.19 22.02
CA ASP A 210 7.54 3.78 22.65
C ASP A 210 6.77 4.77 21.75
N LYS A 211 6.95 4.69 20.43
CA LYS A 211 6.25 5.54 19.47
C LYS A 211 4.85 4.99 19.19
N LYS A 212 3.84 5.81 19.45
CA LYS A 212 2.44 5.45 19.27
C LYS A 212 2.05 5.35 17.80
N ILE A 213 1.35 4.26 17.46
CA ILE A 213 0.83 4.00 16.12
C ILE A 213 -0.67 3.75 16.24
N LYS A 214 -1.47 4.61 15.63
CA LYS A 214 -2.92 4.52 15.69
C LYS A 214 -3.45 3.55 14.64
N ALA A 215 -4.40 2.71 15.01
CA ALA A 215 -5.13 1.89 14.08
C ALA A 215 -6.56 2.42 13.86
N LYS A 216 -7.04 2.30 12.63
CA LYS A 216 -8.46 2.44 12.29
C LYS A 216 -8.99 1.09 11.86
N ILE A 217 -10.02 0.59 12.55
CA ILE A 217 -10.68 -0.66 12.19
C ILE A 217 -11.72 -0.35 11.11
N LEU A 218 -11.51 -0.90 9.92
CA LEU A 218 -12.43 -0.89 8.80
C LEU A 218 -13.32 -2.14 8.86
N LYS A 219 -14.56 -1.98 8.41
CA LYS A 219 -15.49 -3.09 8.20
C LYS A 219 -15.13 -3.85 6.94
N SER A 220 -15.54 -5.12 6.89
CA SER A 220 -15.27 -5.99 5.74
C SER A 220 -15.93 -5.54 4.44
N ASP A 221 -16.97 -4.70 4.48
CA ASP A 221 -17.64 -4.11 3.32
C ASP A 221 -17.06 -2.73 2.92
N GLU A 222 -16.06 -2.24 3.63
CA GLU A 222 -15.39 -0.96 3.36
C GLU A 222 -14.13 -1.10 2.51
N PHE A 223 -13.72 -2.33 2.14
CA PHE A 223 -12.60 -2.54 1.25
C PHE A 223 -12.78 -3.79 0.37
N ILE A 224 -12.04 -3.82 -0.73
CA ILE A 224 -12.01 -4.89 -1.72
C ILE A 224 -10.55 -5.13 -2.10
N VAL A 225 -10.13 -6.37 -2.03
CA VAL A 225 -8.78 -6.79 -2.43
C VAL A 225 -8.83 -7.18 -3.90
N LEU A 226 -7.81 -6.81 -4.67
CA LEU A 226 -7.74 -6.95 -6.12
C LEU A 226 -6.37 -7.51 -6.54
N GLY A 227 -5.77 -8.32 -5.66
CA GLY A 227 -4.37 -8.74 -5.72
C GLY A 227 -4.11 -9.95 -6.60
N THR A 228 -5.14 -10.77 -6.87
CA THR A 228 -5.08 -12.00 -7.67
C THR A 228 -6.19 -12.08 -8.73
N PRO A 229 -6.04 -12.96 -9.73
CA PRO A 229 -7.13 -13.22 -10.67
C PRO A 229 -8.44 -13.63 -9.99
N GLU A 230 -8.38 -14.45 -8.94
CA GLU A 230 -9.54 -14.89 -8.18
C GLU A 230 -10.24 -13.71 -7.50
N ASP A 231 -9.47 -12.80 -6.90
CA ASP A 231 -10.00 -11.56 -6.31
C ASP A 231 -10.76 -10.72 -7.35
N ILE A 232 -10.21 -10.59 -8.56
CA ILE A 232 -10.86 -9.86 -9.66
C ILE A 232 -12.15 -10.53 -10.10
N VAL A 233 -12.17 -11.86 -10.23
CA VAL A 233 -13.37 -12.61 -10.64
C VAL A 233 -14.46 -12.57 -9.57
N GLU A 234 -14.09 -12.58 -8.29
CA GLU A 234 -15.04 -12.41 -7.20
C GLU A 234 -15.66 -11.00 -7.24
N PHE A 235 -14.84 -9.99 -7.50
CA PHE A 235 -15.30 -8.60 -7.59
C PHE A 235 -16.14 -8.34 -8.84
N ASP A 236 -15.67 -8.74 -10.02
CA ASP A 236 -16.30 -8.61 -11.34
C ASP A 236 -16.55 -9.99 -11.96
N LYS A 237 -17.75 -10.55 -11.68
CA LYS A 237 -18.15 -11.88 -12.13
C LYS A 237 -18.17 -12.04 -13.66
N ASP A 238 -18.27 -10.94 -14.40
CA ASP A 238 -18.26 -10.93 -15.86
C ASP A 238 -16.84 -10.79 -16.45
N TYR A 239 -15.81 -10.63 -15.61
CA TYR A 239 -14.43 -10.42 -16.06
C TYR A 239 -13.95 -11.51 -17.03
N LEU A 240 -14.24 -12.77 -16.71
CA LEU A 240 -13.86 -13.91 -17.55
C LEU A 240 -14.57 -13.88 -18.91
N ASN A 241 -15.85 -13.50 -18.97
CA ASN A 241 -16.62 -13.43 -20.21
C ASN A 241 -16.15 -12.29 -21.13
N LYS A 242 -15.58 -11.23 -20.57
CA LYS A 242 -15.10 -10.06 -21.33
C LYS A 242 -13.67 -10.21 -21.86
N ASN A 243 -12.86 -11.10 -21.28
CA ASN A 243 -11.42 -11.16 -21.50
C ASN A 243 -10.90 -12.55 -21.94
N MET A 244 -11.78 -13.53 -22.13
CA MET A 244 -11.50 -14.81 -22.81
C MET A 244 -12.26 -14.88 -24.13
#